data_AF-W4MED4-F1
#
_entry.id   AF-W4MED4-F1
#
_cell.length_a   1.000
_cell.length_b   1.000
_cell.length_c   1.000
_cell.angle_alpha   90.00
_cell.angle_beta   90.00
_cell.angle_gamma   90.00
#
_symmetry.space_group_name_H-M   'P 1'
#
loop_
_entity.id
_entity.type
_entity.pdbx_description
1 polymer ?
#
loop_
_entity_poly.entity_id
_entity_poly.type
_entity_poly.pdbx_seq_one_letter_code
_entity_poly.pdbx_strand_id
1 'polypeptide(L)' 'MMLSFLVDQIQQLCCPLFQAAWAKWGSKRLLWEKMRAYFYIDALESMRHLFEALCDDLHKSAPMLASDSG' A
#
# COMPACT_ATOMS: atom_id res chain seq x y z
N MET A 1 -13.81 -12.29 9.82
CA MET A 1 -13.39 -12.82 8.51
C MET A 1 -14.26 -12.35 7.34
N MET A 2 -15.59 -12.36 7.42
CA MET A 2 -16.42 -11.89 6.28
C MET A 2 -16.36 -10.38 6.03
N LEU A 3 -16.17 -9.56 7.08
CA LEU A 3 -16.07 -8.11 6.92
C LEU A 3 -14.84 -7.66 6.14
N SER A 4 -13.69 -8.29 6.33
CA SER A 4 -12.48 -7.96 5.56
C SER A 4 -12.65 -8.29 4.08
N PHE A 5 -13.38 -9.35 3.75
CA PHE A 5 -13.76 -9.67 2.37
C PHE A 5 -14.77 -8.67 1.80
N LEU A 6 -15.78 -8.27 2.57
CA LEU A 6 -16.76 -7.28 2.12
C LEU A 6 -16.10 -5.92 1.84
N VAL A 7 -15.18 -5.49 2.71
CA VAL A 7 -14.40 -4.26 2.51
C VAL A 7 -13.56 -4.36 1.23
N ASP A 8 -12.88 -5.48 1.00
CA ASP A 8 -12.11 -5.73 -0.23
C ASP A 8 -13.00 -5.70 -1.49
N GLN A 9 -14.20 -6.28 -1.43
CA GLN A 9 -15.15 -6.25 -2.53
C GLN A 9 -15.70 -4.84 -2.81
N ILE A 10 -16.03 -4.08 -1.76
CA ILE A 10 -16.47 -2.68 -1.90
C ILE A 10 -15.35 -1.82 -2.48
N GLN A 11 -14.10 -2.01 -2.02
CA GLN A 11 -12.95 -1.30 -2.57
C GLN A 11 -12.70 -1.65 -4.05
N GLN A 12 -12.87 -2.91 -4.44
CA GLN A 12 -12.76 -3.32 -5.85
C GLN A 12 -13.83 -2.67 -6.73
N LEU A 13 -15.04 -2.43 -6.22
CA LEU A 13 -16.13 -1.81 -6.97
C LEU A 13 -16.04 -0.28 -7.02
N CYS A 14 -15.65 0.36 -5.93
CA CYS A 14 -15.80 1.81 -5.76
C CYS A 14 -14.49 2.60 -5.78
N CYS A 15 -13.33 1.94 -5.67
CA CYS A 15 -12.05 2.63 -5.51
C CYS A 15 -11.18 2.52 -6.78
N PRO A 16 -11.12 3.56 -7.64
CA PRO A 16 -10.28 3.54 -8.83
C PRO A 16 -8.78 3.47 -8.51
N LEU A 17 -8.36 4.01 -7.36
CA LEU A 17 -6.98 3.90 -6.86
C LEU A 17 -6.62 2.44 -6.51
N PHE A 18 -7.54 1.71 -5.88
CA PHE A 18 -7.34 0.28 -5.62
C PHE A 18 -7.23 -0.52 -6.92
N GLN A 19 -8.08 -0.21 -7.89
CA GLN A 19 -8.05 -0.84 -9.22
C GLN A 19 -6.74 -0.54 -9.95
N ALA A 20 -6.24 0.70 -9.88
CA ALA A 20 -4.95 1.08 -10.46
C ALA A 20 -3.78 0.35 -9.79
N ALA A 21 -3.76 0.27 -8.46
CA ALA A 21 -2.75 -0.49 -7.73
C ALA A 21 -2.81 -1.98 -8.09
N TRP A 22 -4.00 -2.57 -8.17
CA TRP A 22 -4.14 -3.97 -8.57
C TRP A 22 -3.68 -4.20 -10.02
N ALA A 23 -4.06 -3.33 -10.96
CA ALA A 23 -3.61 -3.42 -12.35
C ALA A 23 -2.07 -3.37 -12.46
N LYS A 24 -1.41 -2.57 -11.60
CA LYS A 24 0.05 -2.47 -11.54
C LYS A 24 0.73 -3.75 -11.04
N TRP A 25 0.23 -4.33 -9.95
CA TRP A 25 0.87 -5.48 -9.30
C TRP A 25 0.44 -6.83 -9.90
N GLY A 26 -0.65 -6.88 -10.66
CA GLY A 26 -1.12 -8.05 -11.43
C GLY A 26 -1.68 -9.21 -10.61
N SER A 27 -1.30 -9.35 -9.34
CA SER A 27 -1.77 -10.38 -8.43
C SER A 27 -2.34 -9.78 -7.15
N LYS A 28 -3.56 -10.20 -6.78
CA LYS A 28 -4.17 -9.82 -5.48
C LYS A 28 -3.26 -10.18 -4.31
N ARG A 29 -2.59 -11.34 -4.37
CA ARG A 29 -1.68 -11.78 -3.30
C ARG A 29 -0.53 -10.80 -3.12
N LEU A 30 0.10 -10.39 -4.23
CA LEU A 30 1.22 -9.46 -4.20
C LEU A 30 0.78 -8.07 -3.70
N LEU A 31 -0.39 -7.58 -4.15
CA LEU A 31 -0.97 -6.34 -3.66
C LEU A 31 -1.15 -6.37 -2.13
N TRP A 32 -1.71 -7.45 -1.58
CA TRP A 32 -1.91 -7.62 -0.15
C TRP A 32 -0.60 -7.73 0.63
N GLU A 33 0.41 -8.41 0.09
CA GLU A 33 1.75 -8.49 0.69
C GLU A 33 2.41 -7.10 0.73
N LYS A 34 2.29 -6.30 -0.34
CA LYS A 34 2.79 -4.92 -0.38
C LYS A 34 2.04 -3.99 0.57
N MET A 35 0.70 -4.03 0.57
CA MET A 35 -0.12 -3.28 1.54
C MET A 35 0.33 -3.57 2.97
N ARG A 36 0.54 -4.85 3.30
CA ARG A 36 1.00 -5.26 4.63
C ARG A 36 2.39 -4.71 4.94
N ALA A 37 3.31 -4.71 3.98
CA ALA A 37 4.64 -4.12 4.17
C ALA A 37 4.56 -2.62 4.50
N TYR A 38 3.70 -1.87 3.83
CA TYR A 38 3.48 -0.43 4.09
C TYR A 38 3.02 -0.14 5.52
N PHE A 39 2.15 -0.99 6.10
CA PHE A 39 1.76 -0.85 7.51
C PHE A 39 2.93 -1.00 8.51
N TYR A 40 4.02 -1.65 8.12
CA TYR A 40 5.18 -1.85 8.99
C TYR A 40 6.29 -0.82 8.77
N ILE A 41 6.40 -0.26 7.57
CA ILE A 41 7.51 0.63 7.19
C ILE A 41 7.13 2.10 7.16
N ASP A 42 5.83 2.43 7.15
CA ASP A 42 5.37 3.79 6.89
C ASP A 42 4.26 4.24 7.84
N ALA A 43 4.26 5.54 8.15
CA ALA A 43 3.24 6.19 8.96
C ALA A 43 2.07 6.59 8.06
N LEU A 44 1.18 5.64 7.80
CA LEU A 44 0.02 5.85 6.93
C LEU A 44 -0.98 6.82 7.58
N GLU A 45 -1.11 8.02 7.00
CA GLU A 45 -2.08 9.03 7.45
C GLU A 45 -3.51 8.71 7.00
N SER A 46 -3.66 7.95 5.90
CA SER A 46 -4.97 7.55 5.40
C SER A 46 -4.89 6.33 4.49
N MET A 47 -6.04 5.69 4.27
CA MET A 47 -6.18 4.59 3.30
C MET A 47 -5.89 5.04 1.86
N ARG A 48 -6.16 6.31 1.54
CA ARG A 48 -5.81 6.92 0.26
C ARG A 48 -4.30 6.98 0.08
N HIS A 49 -3.58 7.45 1.11
CA HIS A 49 -2.12 7.54 1.13
C HIS A 49 -1.49 6.16 0.88
N LEU A 50 -2.04 5.10 1.48
CA LEU A 50 -1.61 3.73 1.23
C LEU A 50 -1.71 3.33 -0.25
N PHE A 51 -2.85 3.60 -0.89
CA PHE A 51 -3.06 3.23 -2.30
C PHE A 51 -2.28 4.12 -3.27
N GLU A 52 -2.13 5.39 -2.97
CA GLU A 52 -1.27 6.31 -3.73
C GLU A 52 0.19 5.82 -3.66
N ALA A 53 0.69 5.49 -2.47
CA ALA A 53 2.03 4.93 -2.31
C ALA A 53 2.24 3.59 -3.07
N LEU A 54 1.21 2.74 -3.14
CA LEU A 54 1.22 1.49 -3.91
C LEU A 54 1.15 1.71 -5.42
N CYS A 55 0.47 2.78 -5.87
CA CYS A 55 0.34 3.16 -7.27
C CYS A 55 1.57 3.88 -7.79
N ASP A 56 2.20 4.72 -6.98
CA ASP A 56 3.25 5.61 -7.47
C ASP A 56 4.56 4.87 -7.68
N ASP A 57 4.86 3.78 -6.95
CA ASP A 57 6.24 3.30 -6.74
C ASP A 57 7.10 4.48 -6.26
N LEU A 58 7.81 4.35 -5.13
CA LEU A 58 8.84 5.33 -4.78
C LEU A 58 8.30 6.67 -4.19
N HIS A 59 7.92 6.65 -2.92
CA HIS A 59 8.70 7.49 -2.03
C HIS A 59 9.69 6.59 -1.31
N LYS A 60 10.87 6.53 -1.91
CA LYS A 60 12.10 6.07 -1.27
C LYS A 60 12.30 6.96 -0.04
N SER A 61 11.68 6.62 1.08
CA SER A 61 12.35 6.78 2.35
C SER A 61 13.50 5.77 2.30
N ALA A 62 14.56 6.16 1.59
CA ALA A 62 15.88 5.65 1.87
C ALA A 62 15.98 5.70 3.40
N PRO A 63 16.30 4.60 4.08
CA PRO A 63 16.67 4.74 5.47
C PRO A 63 17.78 5.78 5.46
N MET A 64 17.49 6.97 6.02
CA MET A 64 18.55 7.85 6.47
C MET A 64 19.20 7.05 7.58
N LEU A 65 20.11 6.15 7.19
CA LEU A 65 21.16 5.66 8.04
C LEU A 65 21.87 6.94 8.47
N ALA A 66 21.46 7.48 9.62
CA ALA A 66 22.29 8.40 10.36
C ALA A 66 23.60 7.63 10.57
N SER A 67 24.58 7.89 9.69
CA SER A 67 25.96 7.57 10.00
C SER A 67 26.29 8.47 11.16
N ASP A 68 26.19 7.91 12.37
CA ASP A 68 26.84 8.44 13.54
C ASP A 68 28.31 8.63 13.16
N SER A 69 28.64 9.90 12.90
CA SER A 69 29.96 10.35 12.51
C SER A 69 30.52 11.04 13.75
N GLY A 70 31.47 10.37 14.42
CA GLY A 70 32.39 10.98 15.38
C GLY A 70 32.02 10.83 16.85
#